data_AF-A0A7C1ZEM1-F1
#
_entry.id   AF-A0A7C1ZEM1-F1
#
_cell.length_a   1.000
_cell.length_b   1.000
_cell.length_c   1.000
_cell.angle_alpha   90.00
_cell.angle_beta   90.00
_cell.angle_gamma   90.00
#
_symmetry.space_group_name_H-M   'P 1'
#
loop_
_entity.id
_entity.type
_entity.pdbx_description
1 polymer ?
#
loop_
_entity_poly.entity_id
_entity_poly.type
_entity_poly.pdbx_seq_one_letter_code
_entity_poly.pdbx_strand_id
1 'polypeptide(L)' 'MQRNRVDLHIHSTASDGVLKPSEVVHLALKRGLSVIALTDHDTLSGIAEAQTAAAATGLEVIPGVEISSEGGWGDLHF' A
#
# COMPACT_ATOMS: atom_id res chain seq x y z
N MET A 1 -8.85 20.50 14.56
CA MET A 1 -7.75 19.78 13.88
C MET A 1 -8.40 18.64 13.08
N GLN A 2 -8.18 18.57 11.76
CA GLN A 2 -8.64 17.40 10.99
C GLN A 2 -7.80 16.19 11.43
N ARG A 3 -8.46 15.05 11.70
CA ARG A 3 -7.75 13.78 11.95
C ARG A 3 -7.28 13.23 10.61
N ASN A 4 -5.97 13.20 10.40
CA ASN A 4 -5.37 12.51 9.25
C ASN A 4 -5.63 11.01 9.40
N ARG A 5 -6.35 10.42 8.44
CA ARG A 5 -6.65 8.98 8.40
C ARG A 5 -5.57 8.30 7.56
N VAL A 6 -5.01 7.24 8.10
CA VAL A 6 -3.85 6.55 7.54
C VAL A 6 -4.10 5.05 7.52
N ASP A 7 -3.59 4.37 6.50
CA ASP A 7 -3.56 2.92 6.38
C ASP A 7 -2.19 2.47 5.86
N LEU A 8 -1.41 1.73 6.67
CA LEU A 8 -0.01 1.42 6.37
C LEU A 8 0.23 -0.03 5.95
N HIS A 9 -0.83 -0.79 5.68
CA HIS A 9 -0.71 -2.19 5.26
C HIS A 9 -1.78 -2.51 4.23
N ILE A 10 -1.46 -2.32 2.95
CA ILE A 10 -2.39 -2.54 1.83
C ILE A 10 -1.68 -3.31 0.73
N HIS A 11 -2.35 -4.32 0.19
CA HIS A 11 -1.86 -5.09 -0.96
C HIS A 11 -2.61 -4.69 -2.22
N SER A 12 -1.95 -4.88 -3.36
CA SER A 12 -2.49 -4.70 -4.69
C SER A 12 -2.36 -5.98 -5.51
N THR A 13 -2.80 -5.92 -6.76
CA THR A 13 -2.58 -7.01 -7.72
C THR A 13 -1.10 -7.24 -8.07
N ALA A 14 -0.16 -6.46 -7.51
CA ALA A 14 1.26 -6.76 -7.60
C ALA A 14 1.68 -7.96 -6.72
N SER A 15 0.86 -8.31 -5.72
CA SER A 15 0.94 -9.57 -4.97
C SER A 15 -0.42 -10.29 -4.94
N ASP A 16 -1.15 -10.24 -3.83
CA ASP A 16 -2.41 -10.98 -3.59
C ASP A 16 -3.64 -10.09 -3.39
N GLY A 17 -3.48 -8.77 -3.53
CA GLY A 17 -4.56 -7.80 -3.46
C GLY A 17 -5.50 -7.86 -4.68
N VAL A 18 -6.72 -7.33 -4.51
CA VAL A 18 -7.78 -7.38 -5.54
C VAL A 18 -7.74 -6.19 -6.50
N LEU A 19 -7.15 -5.07 -6.06
CA LEU A 19 -7.13 -3.81 -6.81
C LEU A 19 -5.74 -3.54 -7.37
N LYS A 20 -5.66 -2.95 -8.56
CA LYS A 20 -4.39 -2.44 -9.09
C LYS A 20 -3.82 -1.36 -8.17
N PRO A 21 -2.49 -1.13 -8.16
CA PRO A 21 -1.89 -0.05 -7.37
C PRO A 21 -2.56 1.32 -7.57
N SER A 22 -2.92 1.66 -8.81
CA SER A 22 -3.66 2.89 -9.11
C SER A 22 -5.10 2.90 -8.56
N GLU A 23 -5.79 1.77 -8.54
CA GLU A 23 -7.15 1.64 -8.00
C GLU A 23 -7.17 1.71 -6.47
N VAL A 24 -6.13 1.19 -5.80
CA VAL A 24 -5.90 1.37 -4.36
C VAL A 24 -5.85 2.86 -4.00
N VAL A 25 -5.09 3.66 -4.76
CA VAL A 25 -5.00 5.11 -4.57
C VAL A 25 -6.35 5.80 -4.73
N HIS A 26 -7.10 5.46 -5.78
CA HIS A 26 -8.43 6.04 -6.00
C HIS A 26 -9.40 5.70 -4.86
N LEU A 27 -9.35 4.48 -4.35
CA LEU A 27 -10.16 4.07 -3.22
C LEU A 27 -9.74 4.80 -1.93
N ALA A 28 -8.45 4.92 -1.65
CA ALA A 28 -7.93 5.65 -0.49
C ALA A 28 -8.40 7.10 -0.46
N LEU A 29 -8.32 7.79 -1.61
CA LEU A 29 -8.86 9.15 -1.78
C LEU A 29 -10.37 9.21 -1.51
N LYS A 30 -11.15 8.29 -2.10
CA LYS A 30 -12.60 8.19 -1.87
C LYS A 30 -12.94 7.95 -0.40
N ARG A 31 -12.09 7.23 0.33
CA ARG A 31 -12.24 6.96 1.76
C ARG A 31 -11.74 8.11 2.64
N GLY A 32 -11.16 9.15 2.07
CA GLY A 32 -10.63 10.30 2.80
C GLY A 32 -9.38 9.97 3.62
N LEU A 33 -8.53 9.07 3.11
CA LEU A 33 -7.20 8.84 3.68
C LEU A 33 -6.24 9.95 3.22
N SER A 34 -5.30 10.32 4.09
CA SER A 34 -4.24 11.28 3.80
C SER A 34 -2.91 10.60 3.47
N VAL A 35 -2.70 9.38 3.98
CA VAL A 35 -1.47 8.60 3.75
C VAL A 35 -1.86 7.13 3.59
N ILE A 36 -1.23 6.45 2.63
CA ILE A 36 -1.21 4.99 2.55
C ILE A 36 0.21 4.45 2.44
N ALA A 37 0.44 3.21 2.87
CA ALA A 37 1.59 2.42 2.43
C ALA A 37 1.12 1.23 1.60
N LEU A 38 1.76 1.04 0.44
CA LEU A 38 1.56 -0.16 -0.38
C LEU A 38 2.64 -1.17 0.03
N THR A 39 2.24 -2.34 0.51
CA THR A 39 3.10 -3.34 1.17
C THR A 39 2.89 -4.72 0.55
N ASP A 40 2.95 -4.81 -0.78
CA ASP A 40 2.82 -6.08 -1.50
C ASP A 40 3.87 -7.12 -1.03
N HIS A 41 3.49 -8.41 -1.02
CA HIS A 41 4.38 -9.50 -0.59
C HIS A 41 5.64 -9.60 -1.44
N ASP A 42 6.80 -9.46 -0.79
CA ASP A 42 8.14 -9.67 -1.36
C ASP A 42 8.44 -8.89 -2.66
N THR A 43 7.69 -7.81 -2.92
CA THR A 43 7.83 -7.03 -4.16
C THR A 43 7.52 -5.55 -3.95
N LEU A 44 8.18 -4.72 -4.77
CA LEU A 44 7.94 -3.28 -4.86
C LEU A 44 7.35 -2.88 -6.23
N SER A 45 6.94 -3.85 -7.06
CA SER A 45 6.55 -3.61 -8.45
C SER A 45 5.35 -2.67 -8.61
N GLY A 46 4.46 -2.58 -7.62
CA GLY A 46 3.31 -1.69 -7.62
C GLY A 46 3.59 -0.23 -7.22
N ILE A 47 4.76 0.06 -6.62
CA ILE A 47 5.03 1.38 -6.01
C ILE A 47 4.99 2.51 -7.04
N ALA A 48 5.65 2.34 -8.19
CA ALA A 48 5.73 3.39 -9.22
C ALA A 48 4.35 3.75 -9.79
N GLU A 49 3.48 2.75 -9.99
CA GLU A 49 2.11 2.96 -10.44
C GLU A 49 1.28 3.71 -9.38
N ALA A 50 1.36 3.30 -8.11
CA ALA A 50 0.65 3.96 -7.01
C ALA A 50 1.10 5.42 -6.84
N GLN A 51 2.40 5.68 -6.83
CA GLN A 51 2.93 7.04 -6.72
C GLN A 51 2.51 7.92 -7.90
N THR A 52 2.53 7.37 -9.13
CA THR A 52 2.05 8.09 -10.31
C THR A 52 0.58 8.44 -10.20
N ALA A 53 -0.26 7.52 -9.72
CA ALA A 53 -1.68 7.77 -9.50
C ALA A 53 -1.95 8.83 -8.41
N ALA A 54 -1.06 8.96 -7.42
CA ALA A 54 -1.20 9.91 -6.32
C ALA A 54 -0.59 11.30 -6.60
N ALA A 55 0.27 11.44 -7.61
CA ALA A 55 1.13 12.61 -7.84
C ALA A 55 0.39 13.97 -7.92
N ALA A 56 -0.85 13.99 -8.39
CA ALA A 56 -1.66 15.21 -8.52
C ALA A 56 -2.76 15.33 -7.44
N THR A 57 -2.59 14.64 -6.31
CA THR A 57 -3.59 14.51 -5.25
C THR A 57 -3.02 14.92 -3.89
N GLY A 58 -3.87 14.96 -2.86
CA GLY A 58 -3.44 15.19 -1.48
C GLY A 58 -3.04 13.91 -0.73
N LEU A 59 -3.01 12.75 -1.39
CA LEU A 59 -2.66 11.47 -0.79
C LEU A 59 -1.15 11.23 -0.88
N GLU A 60 -0.51 10.98 0.26
CA GLU A 60 0.87 10.49 0.30
C GLU A 60 0.90 8.96 0.16
N VAL A 61 1.78 8.45 -0.70
CA VAL A 61 2.02 7.01 -0.87
C VAL A 61 3.43 6.69 -0.39
N ILE A 62 3.51 5.95 0.72
CA ILE A 62 4.75 5.45 1.30
C ILE A 62 5.10 4.11 0.63
N PRO A 63 6.30 3.96 0.06
CA PRO A 63 6.80 2.66 -0.38
C PRO A 63 7.01 1.73 0.82
N GLY A 64 6.36 0.56 0.79
CA GLY A 64 6.57 -0.52 1.75
C GLY A 64 6.63 -1.87 1.04
N VAL A 65 6.97 -2.91 1.79
CA VAL A 65 6.97 -4.30 1.35
C VAL A 65 6.65 -5.15 2.56
N GLU A 66 5.78 -6.15 2.41
CA GLU A 66 5.60 -7.19 3.42
C GLU A 66 6.58 -8.33 3.11
N ILE A 67 7.54 -8.56 4.00
CA ILE A 67 8.59 -9.56 3.77
C ILE A 67 8.16 -10.90 4.36
N SER A 68 8.15 -11.94 3.52
CA SER A 68 7.93 -13.31 3.98
C SER A 68 9.16 -13.84 4.70
N SER A 69 8.98 -14.39 5.90
CA SER A 69 10.04 -15.02 6.69
C SER A 69 9.57 -16.33 7.30
N GLU A 70 10.33 -17.41 7.06
CA GLU A 70 10.09 -18.72 7.66
C GLU A 70 11.23 -19.06 8.62
N GLY A 71 10.89 -19.60 9.80
CA GLY A 71 11.88 -20.11 10.74
C GLY A 71 11.33 -21.29 11.54
N GLY A 72 12.13 -21.81 12.48
CA GLY A 72 11.69 -22.90 13.38
C GLY A 72 10.47 -22.57 14.25
N TRP A 73 9.98 -21.33 14.18
CA TRP A 73 8.83 -20.78 14.91
C TRP A 73 7.58 -20.67 14.04
N GLY A 74 7.66 -21.01 12.75
CA GLY A 74 6.60 -20.83 11.76
C GLY A 74 6.81 -19.62 10.85
N ASP A 75 5.75 -19.27 10.12
CA ASP A 75 5.73 -18.16 9.18
C ASP A 75 5.47 -16.83 9.91
N LEU A 76 6.28 -15.82 9.58
CA LEU A 76 6.18 -14.48 10.11
C LEU A 76 6.31 -13.47 8.99
N HIS A 77 5.41 -12.49 8.98
CA HIS A 77 5.43 -11.40 8.02
C HIS A 77 5.73 -10.09 8.76
N PHE A 78 6.56 -9.26 8.13
CA PHE A 78 7.04 -7.99 8.68
C PHE A 78 6.82 -6.84 7.71
#